data_AF-A0A7S3N7U0-F1
#
_entry.id   AF-A0A7S3N7U0-F1
#
_cell.length_a   1.000
_cell.length_b   1.000
_cell.length_c   1.000
_cell.angle_alpha   90.00
_cell.angle_beta   90.00
_cell.angle_gamma   90.00
#
_symmetry.space_group_name_H-M   'P 1'
#
loop_
_entity.id
_entity.type
_entity.pdbx_description
1 polymer ?
#
loop_
_entity_poly.entity_id
_entity_poly.type
_entity_poly.pdbx_seq_one_letter_code
_entity_poly.pdbx_strand_id
1 'polypeptide(L)'
;DSEDKDVIAVELLIDVQESMGMNVCNTVAENTSVYISEIIGSGKIGLRIASNLCTERMASAFFKIPLSNLSWKETSGKEVAQGIINAYEFAFHDKYRASTHNKGIMNGIDAVALALGQDWRAIESSAHTYAAINGDYKPLTHYKIVKSKNGEEFLLGKIELPIACATKGGALNSNSSYGVAHMIAGNPNGRKLAGMLACVGLAQNFAAIRALSIEGIQKGHMNLHAKNIAISAGVPTDLISEAVEYMKEKGNYDVITAQEFLTTIQDISPLQNEIFMHHSYNWMLSHVILLNKFEPIPGLINVNRSKHISLRYKLRLITILIGHIVSTIHSKHEGEGIDQIIATCRGEAIVYEVSKNTVEIHNFLIEIIATFNQTINSYVKNRYLKEMMIKEIIDTMEGLNEAEKFKKGHRQLTQADFPVYMEFRRKRLSVSQVLLIDLLCANEDFISKEFIDKTRYLGALIELKTVAVRDTHKYGLQENFGHNCYEEWCRIENIKDINKNEHKLDFLNYVEGLFEEKLISYQKIVGSNDIINKQNVEMYLKIVHEYYADSVKPN
;
A
#
# COMPACT_ATOMS: atom_id res chain seq x y z
N ASP A 1 38.78 -30.02 -41.45
CA ASP A 1 37.66 -30.87 -41.88
C ASP A 1 37.64 -32.13 -41.06
N SER A 2 36.85 -32.15 -39.99
CA SER A 2 36.65 -33.34 -39.18
C SER A 2 35.76 -34.30 -39.97
N GLU A 3 36.36 -35.41 -40.39
CA GLU A 3 35.72 -36.57 -41.02
C GLU A 3 34.32 -36.84 -40.45
N ASP A 4 33.34 -37.04 -41.33
CA ASP A 4 32.00 -37.53 -41.02
C ASP A 4 32.13 -38.78 -40.15
N LYS A 5 31.95 -38.60 -38.84
CA LYS A 5 31.71 -39.69 -37.93
C LYS A 5 30.21 -39.92 -37.96
N ASP A 6 29.79 -41.09 -38.41
CA ASP A 6 28.40 -41.50 -38.30
C ASP A 6 27.97 -41.43 -36.83
N VAL A 7 26.97 -40.59 -36.55
CA VAL A 7 26.38 -40.42 -35.22
C VAL A 7 25.02 -41.10 -35.20
N ILE A 8 24.83 -42.05 -34.30
CA ILE A 8 23.51 -42.62 -33.98
C ILE A 8 22.98 -41.88 -32.75
N ALA A 9 21.88 -41.14 -32.93
CA ALA A 9 21.13 -40.55 -31.83
C ALA A 9 19.95 -41.45 -31.46
N VAL A 10 19.85 -41.83 -30.19
CA VAL A 10 18.71 -42.59 -29.65
C VAL A 10 17.92 -41.68 -28.73
N GLU A 11 16.67 -41.42 -29.09
CA GLU A 11 15.77 -40.58 -28.30
C GLU A 11 14.85 -41.45 -27.43
N LEU A 12 14.86 -41.16 -26.12
CA LEU A 12 13.99 -41.82 -25.16
C LEU A 12 12.84 -40.86 -24.81
N LEU A 13 11.61 -41.24 -25.19
CA LEU A 13 10.41 -40.48 -24.85
C LEU A 13 9.94 -40.87 -23.45
N ILE A 14 10.04 -39.93 -22.50
CA ILE A 14 9.78 -40.19 -21.08
C ILE A 14 8.68 -39.25 -20.60
N ASP A 15 7.60 -39.82 -20.03
CA ASP A 15 6.59 -39.03 -19.32
C ASP A 15 7.07 -38.69 -17.91
N VAL A 16 7.49 -37.43 -17.74
CA VAL A 16 8.09 -36.89 -16.50
C VAL A 16 7.04 -36.32 -15.52
N GLN A 17 5.75 -36.52 -15.80
CA GLN A 17 4.63 -36.11 -14.95
C GLN A 17 4.70 -34.60 -14.61
N GLU A 18 4.73 -34.26 -13.32
CA GLU A 18 4.72 -32.89 -12.80
C GLU A 18 6.12 -32.28 -12.65
N SER A 19 7.17 -32.98 -13.09
CA SER A 19 8.53 -32.46 -13.12
C SER A 19 8.87 -31.80 -14.46
N MET A 20 9.89 -30.94 -14.45
CA MET A 20 10.54 -30.51 -15.69
C MET A 20 11.19 -31.71 -16.39
N GLY A 21 11.77 -32.63 -15.61
CA GLY A 21 12.24 -33.92 -16.12
C GLY A 21 13.73 -34.03 -16.43
N MET A 22 14.50 -32.94 -16.44
CA MET A 22 15.90 -32.96 -16.90
C MET A 22 16.77 -34.01 -16.19
N ASN A 23 16.76 -34.02 -14.85
CA ASN A 23 17.54 -34.98 -14.07
C ASN A 23 17.04 -36.42 -14.27
N VAL A 24 15.73 -36.62 -14.35
CA VAL A 24 15.12 -37.95 -14.55
C VAL A 24 15.54 -38.50 -15.92
N CYS A 25 15.42 -37.70 -16.97
CA CYS A 25 15.81 -38.10 -18.32
C CYS A 25 17.32 -38.40 -18.41
N ASN A 26 18.17 -37.60 -17.77
CA ASN A 26 19.62 -37.87 -17.74
C ASN A 26 19.91 -39.20 -17.05
N THR A 27 19.33 -39.44 -15.87
CA THR A 27 19.53 -40.69 -15.15
C THR A 27 19.03 -41.90 -15.94
N VAL A 28 17.87 -41.80 -16.60
CA VAL A 28 17.38 -42.88 -17.47
C VAL A 28 18.37 -43.12 -18.61
N ALA A 29 18.78 -42.07 -19.33
CA ALA A 29 19.74 -42.18 -20.44
C ALA A 29 21.09 -42.77 -19.99
N GLU A 30 21.57 -42.40 -18.80
CA GLU A 30 22.79 -42.95 -18.22
C GLU A 30 22.71 -44.45 -17.99
N ASN A 31 21.64 -44.90 -17.32
CA ASN A 31 21.47 -46.30 -16.97
C ASN A 31 21.12 -47.18 -18.18
N THR A 32 20.42 -46.66 -19.19
CA THR A 32 20.07 -47.43 -20.39
C THR A 32 21.18 -47.47 -21.42
N SER A 33 22.17 -46.56 -21.34
CA SER A 33 23.19 -46.40 -22.38
C SER A 33 24.03 -47.66 -22.63
N VAL A 34 24.36 -48.42 -21.57
CA VAL A 34 25.13 -49.66 -21.69
C VAL A 34 24.37 -50.71 -22.49
N TYR A 35 23.10 -50.94 -22.13
CA TYR A 35 22.23 -51.88 -22.82
C TYR A 35 21.98 -51.48 -24.28
N ILE A 36 21.75 -50.20 -24.55
CA ILE A 36 21.60 -49.69 -25.93
C ILE A 36 22.89 -49.92 -26.73
N SER A 37 24.06 -49.70 -26.12
CA SER A 37 25.35 -49.94 -26.78
C SER A 37 25.58 -51.42 -27.11
N GLU A 38 25.13 -52.33 -26.25
CA GLU A 38 25.18 -53.77 -26.51
C GLU A 38 24.29 -54.17 -27.71
N ILE A 39 23.11 -53.56 -27.84
CA ILE A 39 22.21 -53.77 -28.99
C ILE A 39 22.82 -53.27 -30.29
N ILE A 40 23.43 -52.07 -30.27
CA ILE A 40 24.05 -51.46 -31.46
C ILE A 40 25.32 -52.23 -31.86
N GLY A 41 25.99 -52.89 -30.91
CA GLY A 41 27.09 -53.84 -31.14
C GLY A 41 28.45 -53.21 -31.45
N SER A 42 28.51 -51.95 -31.90
CA SER A 42 29.75 -51.22 -32.14
C SER A 42 29.58 -49.71 -31.94
N GLY A 43 30.68 -49.00 -31.68
CA GLY A 43 30.68 -47.56 -31.43
C GLY A 43 31.02 -47.19 -29.98
N LYS A 44 31.11 -45.88 -29.71
CA LYS A 44 31.41 -45.33 -28.38
C LYS A 44 30.19 -44.61 -27.83
N ILE A 45 29.77 -44.95 -26.61
CA ILE A 45 28.71 -44.23 -25.92
C ILE A 45 29.11 -42.75 -25.80
N GLY A 46 28.27 -41.88 -26.37
CA GLY A 46 28.44 -40.44 -26.38
C GLY A 46 27.73 -39.75 -25.22
N LEU A 47 27.11 -38.60 -25.53
CA LEU A 47 26.35 -37.81 -24.57
C LEU A 47 25.09 -38.55 -24.11
N ARG A 48 24.74 -38.39 -22.83
CA ARG A 48 23.52 -38.91 -22.20
C ARG A 48 22.84 -37.75 -21.52
N ILE A 49 22.12 -36.97 -22.30
CA ILE A 49 21.64 -35.66 -21.88
C ILE A 49 20.25 -35.42 -22.45
N ALA A 50 19.37 -34.85 -21.65
CA ALA A 50 18.05 -34.41 -22.08
C ALA A 50 18.16 -33.28 -23.11
N SER A 51 17.28 -33.32 -24.11
CA SER A 51 17.09 -32.22 -25.05
C SER A 51 16.20 -31.14 -24.44
N ASN A 52 16.57 -29.86 -24.61
CA ASN A 52 15.67 -28.75 -24.29
C ASN A 52 14.61 -28.53 -25.39
N LEU A 53 14.83 -29.03 -26.61
CA LEU A 53 13.83 -28.98 -27.68
C LEU A 53 12.77 -30.07 -27.40
N CYS A 54 11.72 -29.69 -26.68
CA CYS A 54 10.71 -30.60 -26.16
C CYS A 54 9.46 -30.61 -27.05
N THR A 55 9.57 -31.04 -28.31
CA THR A 55 8.46 -31.07 -29.29
C THR A 55 7.31 -31.96 -28.86
N GLU A 56 7.54 -32.94 -27.97
CA GLU A 56 6.49 -33.78 -27.40
C GLU A 56 5.72 -33.10 -26.24
N ARG A 57 6.12 -31.88 -25.84
CA ARG A 57 5.50 -31.09 -24.76
C ARG A 57 5.06 -29.72 -25.25
N MET A 58 4.14 -29.74 -26.22
CA MET A 58 3.57 -28.53 -26.80
C MET A 58 2.50 -27.89 -25.92
N ALA A 59 2.57 -26.56 -25.80
CA ALA A 59 1.49 -25.74 -25.27
C ALA A 59 0.91 -24.89 -26.40
N SER A 60 -0.42 -24.76 -26.41
CA SER A 60 -1.16 -23.96 -27.39
C SER A 60 -2.15 -23.04 -26.69
N ALA A 61 -2.28 -21.82 -27.20
CA ALA A 61 -3.31 -20.89 -26.80
C ALA A 61 -3.88 -20.16 -28.02
N PHE A 62 -5.14 -19.74 -27.95
CA PHE A 62 -5.75 -18.94 -28.99
C PHE A 62 -6.81 -18.00 -28.39
N PHE A 63 -7.09 -16.92 -29.09
CA PHE A 63 -8.23 -16.06 -28.82
C PHE A 63 -8.95 -15.70 -30.12
N LYS A 64 -10.21 -15.28 -30.01
CA LYS A 64 -11.01 -14.78 -31.11
C LYS A 64 -11.74 -13.51 -30.67
N ILE A 65 -11.45 -12.37 -31.30
CA ILE A 65 -12.03 -11.06 -30.95
C ILE A 65 -12.85 -10.54 -32.14
N PRO A 66 -14.14 -10.19 -31.95
CA PRO A 66 -14.92 -9.51 -32.99
C PRO A 66 -14.25 -8.23 -33.44
N LEU A 67 -14.21 -7.93 -34.73
CA LEU A 67 -13.56 -6.70 -35.21
C LEU A 67 -14.22 -5.43 -34.64
N SER A 68 -15.51 -5.49 -34.32
CA SER A 68 -16.23 -4.40 -33.63
C SER A 68 -15.64 -4.05 -32.27
N ASN A 69 -15.02 -5.02 -31.58
CA ASN A 69 -14.48 -4.86 -30.23
C ASN A 69 -12.96 -4.56 -30.26
N LEU A 70 -12.37 -4.41 -31.44
CA LEU A 70 -10.94 -4.20 -31.62
C LEU A 70 -10.56 -2.73 -31.77
N SER A 71 -11.55 -1.83 -31.88
CA SER A 71 -11.33 -0.38 -31.98
C SER A 71 -10.41 0.10 -30.86
N TRP A 72 -9.47 0.97 -31.20
CA TRP A 72 -8.47 1.47 -30.27
C TRP A 72 -8.13 2.90 -30.63
N LYS A 73 -8.26 3.79 -29.64
CA LYS A 73 -8.13 5.24 -29.86
C LYS A 73 -9.10 5.65 -30.99
N GLU A 74 -8.62 6.44 -31.94
CA GLU A 74 -9.39 6.95 -33.07
C GLU A 74 -9.37 6.00 -34.29
N THR A 75 -8.85 4.78 -34.15
CA THR A 75 -8.71 3.81 -35.24
C THR A 75 -9.79 2.73 -35.18
N SER A 76 -10.43 2.46 -36.31
CA SER A 76 -11.50 1.47 -36.41
C SER A 76 -10.97 0.05 -36.19
N GLY A 77 -11.78 -0.84 -35.62
CA GLY A 77 -11.32 -2.20 -35.33
C GLY A 77 -10.92 -3.02 -36.56
N LYS A 78 -11.46 -2.68 -37.75
CA LYS A 78 -11.01 -3.26 -39.03
C LYS A 78 -9.60 -2.83 -39.41
N GLU A 79 -9.29 -1.54 -39.28
CA GLU A 79 -7.95 -1.01 -39.55
C GLU A 79 -6.93 -1.57 -38.54
N VAL A 80 -7.30 -1.64 -37.25
CA VAL A 80 -6.45 -2.28 -36.23
C VAL A 80 -6.15 -3.74 -36.59
N ALA A 81 -7.18 -4.50 -37.00
CA ALA A 81 -6.98 -5.90 -37.38
C ALA A 81 -6.06 -6.03 -38.59
N GLN A 82 -6.25 -5.21 -39.62
CA GLN A 82 -5.40 -5.22 -40.80
C GLN A 82 -3.96 -4.84 -40.45
N GLY A 83 -3.77 -3.83 -39.60
CA GLY A 83 -2.43 -3.44 -39.12
C GLY A 83 -1.74 -4.57 -38.35
N ILE A 84 -2.49 -5.33 -37.55
CA ILE A 84 -1.97 -6.53 -36.87
C ILE A 84 -1.57 -7.62 -37.87
N ILE A 85 -2.39 -7.88 -38.89
CA ILE A 85 -2.05 -8.83 -39.96
C ILE A 85 -0.77 -8.40 -40.67
N ASN A 86 -0.66 -7.14 -41.07
CA ASN A 86 0.53 -6.60 -41.75
C ASN A 86 1.79 -6.74 -40.87
N ALA A 87 1.68 -6.46 -39.57
CA ALA A 87 2.79 -6.60 -38.63
C ALA A 87 3.23 -8.06 -38.44
N TYR A 88 2.27 -9.00 -38.42
CA TYR A 88 2.52 -10.43 -38.41
C TYR A 88 3.19 -10.91 -39.71
N GLU A 89 2.66 -10.51 -40.88
CA GLU A 89 3.22 -10.85 -42.18
C GLU A 89 4.66 -10.34 -42.33
N PHE A 90 4.95 -9.12 -41.86
CA PHE A 90 6.31 -8.62 -41.81
C PHE A 90 7.23 -9.53 -40.97
N ALA A 91 6.79 -9.95 -39.78
CA ALA A 91 7.54 -10.92 -38.98
C ALA A 91 7.66 -12.29 -39.67
N PHE A 92 6.68 -12.71 -40.46
CA PHE A 92 6.71 -13.98 -41.17
C PHE A 92 7.73 -13.99 -42.33
N HIS A 93 7.87 -12.87 -43.02
CA HIS A 93 8.76 -12.73 -44.19
C HIS A 93 10.17 -12.25 -43.84
N ASP A 94 10.39 -11.61 -42.70
CA ASP A 94 11.71 -11.12 -42.28
C ASP A 94 12.15 -11.69 -40.93
N LYS A 95 13.29 -12.40 -40.93
CA LYS A 95 13.89 -13.00 -39.72
C LYS A 95 14.32 -11.97 -38.68
N TYR A 96 14.72 -10.76 -39.09
CA TYR A 96 15.09 -9.69 -38.14
C TYR A 96 13.86 -9.23 -37.36
N ARG A 97 12.73 -9.04 -38.05
CA ARG A 97 11.46 -8.77 -37.39
C ARG A 97 10.94 -9.97 -36.58
N ALA A 98 11.04 -11.19 -37.09
CA ALA A 98 10.64 -12.42 -36.38
C ALA A 98 11.33 -12.54 -35.02
N SER A 99 12.63 -12.25 -34.96
CA SER A 99 13.41 -12.25 -33.71
C SER A 99 12.80 -11.29 -32.69
N THR A 100 12.52 -10.05 -33.10
CA THR A 100 11.91 -9.04 -32.23
C THR A 100 10.47 -9.39 -31.84
N HIS A 101 9.71 -10.02 -32.75
CA HIS A 101 8.35 -10.48 -32.52
C HIS A 101 8.30 -11.57 -31.45
N ASN A 102 9.20 -12.55 -31.54
CA ASN A 102 9.31 -13.63 -30.56
C ASN A 102 9.87 -13.12 -29.23
N LYS A 103 10.84 -12.21 -29.22
CA LYS A 103 11.29 -11.53 -27.99
C LYS A 103 10.13 -10.89 -27.24
N GLY A 104 9.18 -10.28 -27.95
CA GLY A 104 7.97 -9.71 -27.37
C GLY A 104 7.05 -10.75 -26.69
N ILE A 105 6.97 -11.96 -27.23
CA ILE A 105 6.29 -13.11 -26.60
C ILE A 105 7.02 -13.48 -25.30
N MET A 106 8.34 -13.64 -25.38
CA MET A 106 9.17 -14.14 -24.29
C MET A 106 9.23 -13.16 -23.11
N ASN A 107 9.12 -11.84 -23.33
CA ASN A 107 8.93 -10.86 -22.26
C ASN A 107 7.81 -11.26 -21.27
N GLY A 108 6.69 -11.79 -21.77
CA GLY A 108 5.57 -12.20 -20.93
C GLY A 108 5.78 -13.59 -20.32
N ILE A 109 6.25 -14.54 -21.13
CA ILE A 109 6.50 -15.92 -20.70
C ILE A 109 7.56 -15.95 -19.60
N ASP A 110 8.70 -15.29 -19.81
CA ASP A 110 9.82 -15.30 -18.88
C ASP A 110 9.47 -14.64 -17.56
N ALA A 111 8.70 -13.55 -17.57
CA ALA A 111 8.25 -12.89 -16.36
C ALA A 111 7.42 -13.82 -15.47
N VAL A 112 6.51 -14.59 -16.07
CA VAL A 112 5.67 -15.56 -15.35
C VAL A 112 6.47 -16.82 -14.97
N ALA A 113 7.36 -17.29 -15.85
CA ALA A 113 8.26 -18.40 -15.57
C ALA A 113 9.15 -18.10 -14.34
N LEU A 114 9.75 -16.91 -14.30
CA LEU A 114 10.49 -16.37 -13.16
C LEU A 114 9.65 -16.35 -11.88
N ALA A 115 8.46 -15.75 -11.94
CA ALA A 115 7.58 -15.61 -10.77
C ALA A 115 7.13 -16.97 -10.21
N LEU A 116 7.05 -17.99 -11.06
CA LEU A 116 6.62 -19.35 -10.71
C LEU A 116 7.78 -20.33 -10.58
N GLY A 117 9.02 -19.85 -10.50
CA GLY A 117 10.22 -20.65 -10.23
C GLY A 117 10.59 -21.66 -11.32
N GLN A 118 10.25 -21.38 -12.58
CA GLN A 118 10.56 -22.20 -13.75
C GLN A 118 11.94 -21.83 -14.34
N ASP A 119 12.57 -22.76 -15.04
CA ASP A 119 13.80 -22.46 -15.80
C ASP A 119 13.44 -21.77 -17.12
N TRP A 120 13.49 -20.44 -17.14
CA TRP A 120 13.19 -19.66 -18.33
C TRP A 120 14.19 -19.89 -19.46
N ARG A 121 15.45 -20.28 -19.18
CA ARG A 121 16.46 -20.49 -20.24
C ARG A 121 16.13 -21.74 -21.05
N ALA A 122 15.63 -22.77 -20.38
CA ALA A 122 15.16 -23.97 -21.07
C ALA A 122 13.95 -23.67 -21.96
N ILE A 123 12.99 -22.87 -21.46
CA ILE A 123 11.82 -22.43 -22.24
C ILE A 123 12.27 -21.60 -23.45
N GLU A 124 13.14 -20.60 -23.26
CA GLU A 124 13.71 -19.75 -24.32
C GLU A 124 14.42 -20.56 -25.41
N SER A 125 15.35 -21.43 -25.01
CA SER A 125 16.09 -22.27 -25.95
C SER A 125 15.16 -23.18 -26.76
N SER A 126 14.13 -23.75 -26.13
CA SER A 126 13.13 -24.58 -26.80
C SER A 126 12.30 -23.78 -27.80
N ALA A 127 11.75 -22.63 -27.36
CA ALA A 127 10.88 -21.79 -28.16
C ALA A 127 11.61 -21.22 -29.39
N HIS A 128 12.83 -20.70 -29.22
CA HIS A 128 13.62 -20.15 -30.31
C HIS A 128 14.13 -21.23 -31.28
N THR A 129 14.46 -22.43 -30.79
CA THR A 129 14.83 -23.55 -31.66
C THR A 129 13.60 -24.04 -32.45
N TYR A 130 12.45 -24.15 -31.79
CA TYR A 130 11.19 -24.52 -32.44
C TYR A 130 10.77 -23.51 -33.52
N ALA A 131 11.00 -22.22 -33.28
CA ALA A 131 10.78 -21.17 -34.27
C ALA A 131 11.58 -21.37 -35.57
N ALA A 132 12.69 -22.10 -35.54
CA ALA A 132 13.55 -22.40 -36.67
C ALA A 132 13.54 -23.88 -37.11
N ILE A 133 12.62 -24.70 -36.57
CA ILE A 133 12.66 -26.17 -36.75
C ILE A 133 12.59 -26.61 -38.22
N ASN A 134 11.97 -25.80 -39.08
CA ASN A 134 11.84 -26.06 -40.52
C ASN A 134 12.92 -25.36 -41.37
N GLY A 135 14.03 -24.92 -40.77
CA GLY A 135 15.17 -24.29 -41.45
C GLY A 135 15.13 -22.76 -41.50
N ASP A 136 13.95 -22.15 -41.59
CA ASP A 136 13.78 -20.69 -41.48
C ASP A 136 13.22 -20.29 -40.12
N TYR A 137 13.79 -19.25 -39.52
CA TYR A 137 13.30 -18.70 -38.26
C TYR A 137 12.01 -17.87 -38.47
N LYS A 138 10.91 -18.28 -37.83
CA LYS A 138 9.55 -17.75 -38.03
C LYS A 138 8.92 -17.23 -36.72
N PRO A 139 7.86 -16.38 -36.80
CA PRO A 139 7.11 -16.00 -35.62
C PRO A 139 6.39 -17.22 -35.00
N LEU A 140 6.41 -17.32 -33.66
CA LEU A 140 5.75 -18.40 -32.91
C LEU A 140 4.21 -18.28 -32.85
N THR A 141 3.69 -17.12 -33.26
CA THR A 141 2.25 -16.81 -33.29
C THR A 141 1.74 -16.75 -34.71
N HIS A 142 0.45 -16.97 -34.88
CA HIS A 142 -0.27 -16.88 -36.14
C HIS A 142 -1.50 -15.99 -35.97
N TYR A 143 -1.66 -15.04 -36.88
CA TYR A 143 -2.83 -14.16 -36.90
C TYR A 143 -3.59 -14.30 -38.22
N LYS A 144 -4.92 -14.32 -38.15
CA LYS A 144 -5.78 -14.28 -39.33
C LYS A 144 -7.14 -13.66 -39.02
N ILE A 145 -7.77 -13.08 -40.04
CA ILE A 145 -9.17 -12.68 -39.97
C ILE A 145 -10.04 -13.86 -40.41
N VAL A 146 -11.04 -14.22 -39.60
CA VAL A 146 -11.98 -15.32 -39.88
C VAL A 146 -13.41 -14.81 -39.86
N LYS A 147 -14.26 -15.37 -40.72
CA LYS A 147 -15.70 -15.08 -40.77
C LYS A 147 -16.50 -16.15 -40.04
N SER A 148 -17.50 -15.73 -39.27
CA SER A 148 -18.53 -16.61 -38.72
C SER A 148 -19.55 -17.00 -39.80
N LYS A 149 -20.35 -18.03 -39.52
CA LYS A 149 -21.48 -18.44 -40.36
C LYS A 149 -22.47 -17.30 -40.62
N ASN A 150 -22.56 -16.35 -39.70
CA ASN A 150 -23.48 -15.19 -39.77
C ASN A 150 -22.84 -13.96 -40.46
N GLY A 151 -21.65 -14.10 -41.05
CA GLY A 151 -20.95 -13.01 -41.74
C GLY A 151 -20.11 -12.08 -40.87
N GLU A 152 -20.15 -12.22 -39.54
CA GLU A 152 -19.34 -11.43 -38.61
C GLU A 152 -17.85 -11.79 -38.71
N GLU A 153 -16.99 -10.77 -38.71
CA GLU A 153 -15.53 -10.89 -38.85
C GLU A 153 -14.83 -10.86 -37.49
N PHE A 154 -13.79 -11.67 -37.33
CA PHE A 154 -13.02 -11.80 -36.10
C PHE A 154 -11.52 -11.86 -36.38
N LEU A 155 -10.73 -11.26 -35.51
CA LEU A 155 -9.30 -11.50 -35.44
C LEU A 155 -9.06 -12.76 -34.59
N LEU A 156 -8.42 -13.76 -35.18
CA LEU A 156 -7.94 -14.95 -34.50
C LEU A 156 -6.42 -14.83 -34.30
N GLY A 157 -5.97 -14.89 -33.05
CA GLY A 157 -4.56 -15.08 -32.70
C GLY A 157 -4.34 -16.47 -32.13
N LYS A 158 -3.29 -17.18 -32.57
CA LYS A 158 -2.87 -18.49 -32.05
C LYS A 158 -1.38 -18.45 -31.71
N ILE A 159 -0.97 -19.15 -30.67
CA ILE A 159 0.43 -19.49 -30.38
C ILE A 159 0.55 -21.00 -30.18
N GLU A 160 1.69 -21.57 -30.58
CA GLU A 160 2.05 -22.96 -30.32
C GLU A 160 3.56 -23.07 -30.18
N LEU A 161 4.02 -23.56 -29.03
CA LEU A 161 5.45 -23.66 -28.71
C LEU A 161 5.71 -24.73 -27.63
N PRO A 162 6.89 -25.35 -27.60
CA PRO A 162 7.27 -26.27 -26.54
C PRO A 162 7.48 -25.54 -25.23
N ILE A 163 6.81 -25.99 -24.16
CA ILE A 163 6.95 -25.42 -22.81
C ILE A 163 7.10 -26.55 -21.79
N ALA A 164 8.33 -26.78 -21.36
CA ALA A 164 8.64 -27.73 -20.30
C ALA A 164 8.60 -27.05 -18.93
N CYS A 165 7.47 -27.20 -18.22
CA CYS A 165 7.29 -26.69 -16.86
C CYS A 165 7.23 -27.80 -15.81
N ALA A 166 7.46 -27.40 -14.56
CA ALA A 166 7.37 -28.21 -13.37
C ALA A 166 6.43 -27.58 -12.32
N THR A 167 5.72 -28.42 -11.59
CA THR A 167 5.04 -28.06 -10.33
C THR A 167 5.64 -28.83 -9.15
N LYS A 168 6.56 -29.77 -9.43
CA LYS A 168 7.34 -30.54 -8.47
C LYS A 168 8.83 -30.54 -8.83
N GLY A 169 9.66 -30.41 -7.81
CA GLY A 169 11.13 -30.46 -7.94
C GLY A 169 11.77 -29.11 -8.31
N GLY A 170 13.10 -29.09 -8.37
CA GLY A 170 13.89 -27.89 -8.67
C GLY A 170 13.81 -26.81 -7.58
N ALA A 171 13.89 -25.55 -7.98
CA ALA A 171 13.90 -24.38 -7.10
C ALA A 171 12.53 -24.09 -6.43
N LEU A 172 11.48 -24.80 -6.81
CA LEU A 172 10.12 -24.59 -6.27
C LEU A 172 10.04 -24.77 -4.75
N ASN A 173 10.85 -25.66 -4.19
CA ASN A 173 10.91 -25.89 -2.74
C ASN A 173 11.98 -25.07 -2.03
N SER A 174 12.86 -24.37 -2.76
CA SER A 174 13.96 -23.61 -2.17
C SER A 174 13.59 -22.16 -1.82
N ASN A 175 12.49 -21.64 -2.36
CA ASN A 175 11.99 -20.30 -2.05
C ASN A 175 10.49 -20.33 -1.74
N SER A 176 10.11 -19.88 -0.54
CA SER A 176 8.73 -19.85 -0.08
C SER A 176 7.83 -18.92 -0.92
N SER A 177 8.40 -17.92 -1.61
CA SER A 177 7.63 -17.01 -2.47
C SER A 177 6.98 -17.71 -3.65
N TYR A 178 7.59 -18.78 -4.19
CA TYR A 178 7.01 -19.54 -5.30
C TYR A 178 5.74 -20.27 -4.88
N GLY A 179 5.67 -20.78 -3.65
CA GLY A 179 4.44 -21.40 -3.13
C GLY A 179 3.26 -20.41 -3.10
N VAL A 180 3.51 -19.16 -2.72
CA VAL A 180 2.51 -18.09 -2.76
C VAL A 180 2.12 -17.76 -4.20
N ALA A 181 3.08 -17.62 -5.11
CA ALA A 181 2.82 -17.33 -6.51
C ALA A 181 1.99 -18.44 -7.19
N HIS A 182 2.28 -19.71 -6.91
CA HIS A 182 1.46 -20.85 -7.38
C HIS A 182 0.05 -20.81 -6.79
N MET A 183 -0.11 -20.43 -5.52
CA MET A 183 -1.43 -20.26 -4.90
C MET A 183 -2.24 -19.16 -5.59
N ILE A 184 -1.62 -18.00 -5.89
CA ILE A 184 -2.25 -16.90 -6.65
C ILE A 184 -2.65 -17.39 -8.05
N ALA A 185 -1.82 -18.22 -8.70
CA ALA A 185 -2.12 -18.83 -9.98
C ALA A 185 -3.18 -19.97 -9.91
N GLY A 186 -3.68 -20.29 -8.72
CA GLY A 186 -4.69 -21.34 -8.51
C GLY A 186 -4.14 -22.76 -8.52
N ASN A 187 -2.89 -22.95 -8.09
CA ASN A 187 -2.16 -24.22 -7.98
C ASN A 187 -2.32 -25.10 -9.24
N PRO A 188 -1.90 -24.62 -10.42
CA PRO A 188 -2.02 -25.38 -11.66
C PRO A 188 -1.13 -26.63 -11.64
N ASN A 189 -1.52 -27.68 -12.38
CA ASN A 189 -0.61 -28.75 -12.75
C ASN A 189 0.30 -28.31 -13.92
N GLY A 190 1.32 -29.11 -14.24
CA GLY A 190 2.34 -28.74 -15.24
C GLY A 190 1.76 -28.42 -16.62
N ARG A 191 0.74 -29.17 -17.05
CA ARG A 191 0.04 -28.92 -18.33
C ARG A 191 -0.74 -27.59 -18.32
N LYS A 192 -1.47 -27.31 -17.24
CA LYS A 192 -2.23 -26.06 -17.09
C LYS A 192 -1.29 -24.86 -16.99
N LEU A 193 -0.18 -25.00 -16.28
CA LEU A 193 0.86 -23.98 -16.19
C LEU A 193 1.48 -23.66 -17.55
N ALA A 194 1.82 -24.68 -18.34
CA ALA A 194 2.31 -24.49 -19.70
C ALA A 194 1.29 -23.74 -20.59
N GLY A 195 0.00 -24.10 -20.49
CA GLY A 195 -1.08 -23.37 -21.16
C GLY A 195 -1.20 -21.90 -20.71
N MET A 196 -1.06 -21.63 -19.40
CA MET A 196 -1.05 -20.25 -18.88
C MET A 196 0.10 -19.42 -19.46
N LEU A 197 1.31 -19.98 -19.54
CA LEU A 197 2.45 -19.31 -20.16
C LEU A 197 2.19 -19.00 -21.64
N ALA A 198 1.67 -19.96 -22.40
CA ALA A 198 1.28 -19.74 -23.79
C ALA A 198 0.22 -18.61 -23.91
N CYS A 199 -0.80 -18.58 -23.05
CA CYS A 199 -1.79 -17.51 -23.00
C CYS A 199 -1.15 -16.14 -22.75
N VAL A 200 -0.24 -16.04 -21.77
CA VAL A 200 0.47 -14.79 -21.44
C VAL A 200 1.35 -14.35 -22.60
N GLY A 201 2.10 -15.26 -23.21
CA GLY A 201 2.92 -14.96 -24.38
C GLY A 201 2.11 -14.43 -25.56
N LEU A 202 0.96 -15.05 -25.85
CA LEU A 202 0.05 -14.59 -26.90
C LEU A 202 -0.56 -13.22 -26.57
N ALA A 203 -0.97 -12.99 -25.32
CA ALA A 203 -1.52 -11.70 -24.89
C ALA A 203 -0.49 -10.58 -24.97
N GLN A 204 0.75 -10.84 -24.54
CA GLN A 204 1.85 -9.89 -24.59
C GLN A 204 2.21 -9.53 -26.04
N ASN A 205 2.24 -10.52 -26.92
CA ASN A 205 2.46 -10.31 -28.34
C ASN A 205 1.34 -9.49 -28.99
N PHE A 206 0.07 -9.84 -28.71
CA PHE A 206 -1.08 -9.09 -29.21
C PHE A 206 -1.02 -7.62 -28.78
N ALA A 207 -0.71 -7.33 -27.51
CA ALA A 207 -0.57 -5.96 -27.03
C ALA A 207 0.55 -5.21 -27.77
N ALA A 208 1.71 -5.85 -27.97
CA ALA A 208 2.84 -5.25 -28.66
C ALA A 208 2.52 -4.94 -30.13
N ILE A 209 1.99 -5.90 -30.89
CA ILE A 209 1.70 -5.69 -32.31
C ILE A 209 0.51 -4.75 -32.53
N ARG A 210 -0.49 -4.75 -31.63
CA ARG A 210 -1.59 -3.78 -31.66
C ARG A 210 -1.06 -2.36 -31.48
N ALA A 211 -0.17 -2.14 -30.52
CA ALA A 211 0.45 -0.83 -30.31
C ALA A 211 1.25 -0.39 -31.55
N LEU A 212 2.11 -1.27 -32.08
CA LEU A 212 2.94 -1.03 -33.27
C LEU A 212 2.13 -0.76 -34.54
N SER A 213 0.95 -1.37 -34.65
CA SER A 213 0.10 -1.26 -35.84
C SER A 213 -0.61 0.09 -35.97
N ILE A 214 -0.70 0.86 -34.88
CA ILE A 214 -1.45 2.11 -34.81
C ILE A 214 -0.53 3.29 -34.46
N GLU A 215 0.46 3.08 -33.60
CA GLU A 215 1.41 4.10 -33.18
C GLU A 215 2.86 3.62 -33.29
N GLY A 216 3.77 4.53 -33.61
CA GLY A 216 5.21 4.26 -33.46
C GLY A 216 5.58 4.05 -31.98
N ILE A 217 6.45 3.06 -31.73
CA ILE A 217 6.99 2.67 -30.40
C ILE A 217 7.35 3.87 -29.52
N GLN A 218 7.88 4.92 -30.12
CA GLN A 218 8.45 6.09 -29.46
C GLN A 218 7.48 6.75 -28.47
N LYS A 219 6.19 6.95 -28.81
CA LYS A 219 5.25 7.63 -27.89
C LYS A 219 4.94 6.81 -26.64
N GLY A 220 4.86 5.48 -26.75
CA GLY A 220 4.59 4.59 -25.61
C GLY A 220 5.83 4.34 -24.73
N HIS A 221 6.99 4.15 -25.35
CA HIS A 221 8.26 3.96 -24.64
C HIS A 221 8.73 5.23 -23.93
N MET A 222 8.49 6.41 -24.50
CA MET A 222 8.85 7.68 -23.86
C MET A 222 8.15 7.87 -22.53
N ASN A 223 6.89 7.43 -22.39
CA ASN A 223 6.18 7.51 -21.10
C ASN A 223 6.80 6.57 -20.05
N LEU A 224 7.12 5.33 -20.41
CA LEU A 224 7.81 4.41 -19.49
C LEU A 224 9.24 4.89 -19.17
N HIS A 225 9.94 5.43 -20.15
CA HIS A 225 11.27 6.00 -19.98
C HIS A 225 11.24 7.22 -19.05
N ALA A 226 10.27 8.12 -19.23
CA ALA A 226 10.04 9.26 -18.35
C ALA A 226 9.74 8.81 -16.91
N LYS A 227 8.92 7.77 -16.72
CA LYS A 227 8.67 7.19 -15.39
C LYS A 227 9.96 6.65 -14.76
N ASN A 228 10.78 5.95 -15.52
CA ASN A 228 12.06 5.43 -15.02
C ASN A 228 13.04 6.56 -14.67
N ILE A 229 13.05 7.65 -15.46
CA ILE A 229 13.83 8.86 -15.18
C ILE A 229 13.36 9.49 -13.87
N ALA A 230 12.04 9.68 -13.68
CA ALA A 230 11.48 10.20 -12.43
C ALA A 230 11.87 9.35 -11.22
N ILE A 231 11.77 8.02 -11.33
CA ILE A 231 12.21 7.09 -10.28
C ILE A 231 13.70 7.26 -9.98
N SER A 232 14.55 7.32 -11.02
CA SER A 232 16.00 7.48 -10.85
C SER A 232 16.39 8.84 -10.27
N ALA A 233 15.57 9.87 -10.49
CA ALA A 233 15.73 11.20 -9.92
C ALA A 233 15.30 11.28 -8.45
N GLY A 234 14.76 10.20 -7.87
CA GLY A 234 14.30 10.15 -6.49
C GLY A 234 12.87 10.65 -6.28
N VAL A 235 12.06 10.75 -7.34
CA VAL A 235 10.66 11.16 -7.24
C VAL A 235 9.87 10.09 -6.46
N PRO A 236 9.13 10.46 -5.39
CA PRO A 236 8.24 9.56 -4.68
C PRO A 236 7.24 8.89 -5.62
N THR A 237 6.92 7.62 -5.36
CA THR A 237 6.11 6.79 -6.27
C THR A 237 4.74 7.36 -6.61
N ASP A 238 4.15 8.08 -5.67
CA ASP A 238 2.87 8.75 -5.77
C ASP A 238 2.90 10.02 -6.63
N LEU A 239 4.08 10.61 -6.87
CA LEU A 239 4.29 11.83 -7.65
C LEU A 239 4.91 11.58 -9.03
N ILE A 240 5.14 10.32 -9.39
CA ILE A 240 5.76 9.95 -10.67
C ILE A 240 4.91 10.44 -11.86
N SER A 241 3.58 10.40 -11.75
CA SER A 241 2.70 10.78 -12.87
C SER A 241 2.77 12.28 -13.13
N GLU A 242 2.78 13.07 -12.07
CA GLU A 242 2.92 14.52 -12.06
C GLU A 242 4.30 14.96 -12.55
N ALA A 243 5.37 14.27 -12.10
CA ALA A 243 6.72 14.52 -12.60
C ALA A 243 6.84 14.25 -14.11
N VAL A 244 6.15 13.20 -14.62
CA VAL A 244 6.13 12.87 -16.04
C VAL A 244 5.38 13.91 -16.87
N GLU A 245 4.24 14.41 -16.39
CA GLU A 245 3.55 15.52 -17.05
C GLU A 245 4.38 16.82 -16.98
N TYR A 246 5.05 17.11 -15.87
CA TYR A 246 5.96 18.26 -15.75
C TYR A 246 7.11 18.19 -16.78
N MET A 247 7.79 17.04 -16.88
CA MET A 247 8.84 16.81 -17.89
C MET A 247 8.30 16.98 -19.33
N LYS A 248 7.06 16.52 -19.57
CA LYS A 248 6.39 16.65 -20.86
C LYS A 248 6.02 18.09 -21.21
N GLU A 249 5.54 18.88 -20.24
CA GLU A 249 5.28 20.32 -20.41
C GLU A 249 6.56 21.10 -20.68
N LYS A 250 7.66 20.74 -20.01
CA LYS A 250 9.00 21.32 -20.26
C LYS A 250 9.64 20.84 -21.56
N GLY A 251 9.13 19.76 -22.15
CA GLY A 251 9.68 19.14 -23.35
C GLY A 251 11.01 18.42 -23.14
N ASN A 252 11.46 18.25 -21.89
CA ASN A 252 12.74 17.64 -21.53
C ASN A 252 12.54 16.43 -20.61
N TYR A 253 13.10 15.29 -21.02
CA TYR A 253 13.04 14.03 -20.29
C TYR A 253 14.43 13.66 -19.79
N ASP A 254 14.89 14.32 -18.73
CA ASP A 254 16.16 14.04 -18.08
C ASP A 254 16.05 14.12 -16.56
N VAL A 255 17.08 13.62 -15.87
CA VAL A 255 17.14 13.57 -14.41
C VAL A 255 17.11 14.98 -13.81
N ILE A 256 17.69 15.96 -14.49
CA ILE A 256 17.75 17.36 -14.01
C ILE A 256 16.35 17.94 -13.95
N THR A 257 15.56 17.81 -15.01
CA THR A 257 14.18 18.28 -15.08
C THR A 257 13.28 17.57 -14.06
N ALA A 258 13.51 16.27 -13.82
CA ALA A 258 12.80 15.54 -12.77
C ALA A 258 13.22 15.99 -11.35
N GLN A 259 14.47 16.40 -11.15
CA GLN A 259 14.94 17.01 -9.90
C GLN A 259 14.42 18.44 -9.72
N GLU A 260 14.27 19.21 -10.80
CA GLU A 260 13.62 20.52 -10.76
C GLU A 260 12.17 20.41 -10.30
N PHE A 261 11.44 19.38 -10.74
CA PHE A 261 10.12 19.05 -10.20
C PHE A 261 10.20 18.80 -8.69
N LEU A 262 11.17 18.02 -8.21
CA LEU A 262 11.39 17.78 -6.77
C LEU A 262 11.66 19.08 -5.99
N THR A 263 12.51 19.97 -6.51
CA THR A 263 12.78 21.26 -5.87
C THR A 263 11.54 22.15 -5.88
N THR A 264 10.80 22.17 -6.98
CA THR A 264 9.54 22.92 -7.10
C THR A 264 8.49 22.41 -6.10
N ILE A 265 8.43 21.10 -5.85
CA ILE A 265 7.53 20.55 -4.83
C ILE A 265 8.05 20.67 -3.40
N GLN A 266 9.36 20.68 -3.19
CA GLN A 266 9.97 20.93 -1.87
C GLN A 266 9.84 22.40 -1.46
N ASP A 267 9.70 23.30 -2.42
CA ASP A 267 9.30 24.70 -2.21
C ASP A 267 7.78 24.87 -1.95
N ILE A 268 7.00 23.78 -1.93
CA ILE A 268 5.61 23.75 -1.45
C ILE A 268 5.66 23.42 0.05
N SER A 269 5.40 24.29 1.03
CA SER A 269 5.08 25.71 1.07
C SER A 269 5.60 26.24 2.42
N PRO A 270 5.80 27.56 2.59
CA PRO A 270 6.06 28.16 3.91
C PRO A 270 5.12 27.64 5.02
N LEU A 271 3.86 27.38 4.66
CA LEU A 271 2.82 26.80 5.50
C LEU A 271 3.12 25.36 5.98
N GLN A 272 3.61 24.46 5.11
CA GLN A 272 4.00 23.11 5.52
C GLN A 272 5.16 23.13 6.51
N ASN A 273 6.18 23.95 6.21
CA ASN A 273 7.27 24.19 7.15
C ASN A 273 6.70 24.72 8.46
N GLU A 274 5.81 25.72 8.41
CA GLU A 274 5.21 26.32 9.60
C GLU A 274 4.45 25.32 10.48
N ILE A 275 3.67 24.41 9.87
CA ILE A 275 2.90 23.35 10.55
C ILE A 275 3.83 22.31 11.16
N PHE A 276 4.82 21.80 10.42
CA PHE A 276 5.65 20.66 10.80
C PHE A 276 7.02 20.99 11.42
N MET A 277 7.32 22.26 11.71
CA MET A 277 8.64 22.66 12.28
C MET A 277 9.05 21.86 13.53
N HIS A 278 8.10 21.55 14.42
CA HIS A 278 8.38 20.94 15.72
C HIS A 278 8.13 19.42 15.75
N HIS A 279 7.38 18.90 14.79
CA HIS A 279 7.04 17.49 14.71
C HIS A 279 7.27 17.01 13.28
N SER A 280 8.35 16.24 13.09
CA SER A 280 8.70 15.71 11.78
C SER A 280 7.62 14.76 11.25
N TYR A 281 7.66 14.48 9.94
CA TYR A 281 6.87 13.42 9.32
C TYR A 281 6.90 12.09 10.12
N ASN A 282 8.07 11.75 10.68
CA ASN A 282 8.26 10.55 11.49
C ASN A 282 7.44 10.56 12.79
N TRP A 283 7.19 11.74 13.38
CA TRP A 283 6.28 11.86 14.52
C TRP A 283 4.86 11.46 14.12
N MET A 284 4.35 11.98 13.00
CA MET A 284 3.00 11.66 12.53
C MET A 284 2.84 10.18 12.22
N LEU A 285 3.84 9.59 11.54
CA LEU A 285 3.85 8.15 11.24
C LEU A 285 3.85 7.32 12.53
N SER A 286 4.71 7.67 13.49
CA SER A 286 4.78 7.00 14.79
C SER A 286 3.47 7.11 15.57
N HIS A 287 2.81 8.27 15.49
CA HIS A 287 1.52 8.54 16.12
C HIS A 287 0.39 7.70 15.49
N VAL A 288 0.36 7.60 14.16
CA VAL A 288 -0.59 6.73 13.44
C VAL A 288 -0.35 5.26 13.80
N ILE A 289 0.92 4.81 13.85
CA ILE A 289 1.28 3.45 14.25
C ILE A 289 0.79 3.15 15.67
N LEU A 290 1.03 4.06 16.62
CA LEU A 290 0.54 3.94 17.99
C LEU A 290 -0.98 3.78 18.04
N LEU A 291 -1.71 4.69 17.38
CA LEU A 291 -3.18 4.65 17.36
C LEU A 291 -3.73 3.39 16.69
N ASN A 292 -2.97 2.76 15.79
CA ASN A 292 -3.34 1.49 15.17
C ASN A 292 -3.15 0.28 16.08
N LYS A 293 -2.36 0.38 17.15
CA LYS A 293 -2.24 -0.67 18.16
C LYS A 293 -3.45 -0.76 19.09
N PHE A 294 -4.28 0.30 19.18
CA PHE A 294 -5.55 0.23 19.92
C PHE A 294 -6.48 -0.74 19.18
N GLU A 295 -6.60 -1.96 19.71
CA GLU A 295 -7.59 -2.94 19.26
C GLU A 295 -9.01 -2.44 19.60
N PRO A 296 -10.05 -2.86 18.86
CA PRO A 296 -11.43 -2.50 19.20
C PRO A 296 -11.78 -3.01 20.59
N ILE A 297 -12.73 -2.33 21.21
CA ILE A 297 -13.14 -2.57 22.59
C ILE A 297 -13.55 -4.06 22.76
N PRO A 298 -13.02 -4.79 23.75
CA PRO A 298 -13.35 -6.20 23.97
C PRO A 298 -14.86 -6.41 24.07
N GLY A 299 -15.44 -7.15 23.11
CA GLY A 299 -16.90 -7.37 23.02
C GLY A 299 -17.56 -6.91 21.71
N LEU A 300 -16.86 -6.21 20.82
CA LEU A 300 -17.34 -5.95 19.46
C LEU A 300 -17.34 -7.24 18.61
N ILE A 301 -18.49 -7.90 18.50
CA ILE A 301 -18.67 -9.07 17.61
C ILE A 301 -18.86 -8.56 16.16
N ASN A 302 -18.19 -9.19 15.19
CA ASN A 302 -18.28 -8.91 13.75
C ASN A 302 -17.75 -7.55 13.26
N VAL A 303 -16.48 -7.26 13.57
CA VAL A 303 -15.75 -6.17 12.88
C VAL A 303 -15.38 -6.64 11.46
N ASN A 304 -16.11 -6.23 10.43
CA ASN A 304 -15.71 -6.49 9.05
C ASN A 304 -14.58 -5.52 8.66
N ARG A 305 -13.36 -5.82 9.15
CA ARG A 305 -12.16 -4.98 9.05
C ARG A 305 -11.83 -4.59 7.60
N SER A 306 -12.20 -5.40 6.61
CA SER A 306 -11.95 -5.12 5.19
C SER A 306 -12.85 -4.05 4.59
N LYS A 307 -14.08 -3.86 5.10
CA LYS A 307 -15.08 -3.03 4.40
C LYS A 307 -14.74 -1.54 4.42
N HIS A 308 -14.04 -1.06 5.45
CA HIS A 308 -13.77 0.37 5.67
C HIS A 308 -12.33 0.68 6.09
N ILE A 309 -11.37 -0.20 5.80
CA ILE A 309 -9.99 -0.05 6.31
C ILE A 309 -9.34 1.27 5.87
N SER A 310 -9.49 1.65 4.59
CA SER A 310 -8.96 2.90 4.04
C SER A 310 -9.64 4.12 4.66
N LEU A 311 -10.95 4.07 4.86
CA LEU A 311 -11.74 5.15 5.48
C LEU A 311 -11.31 5.38 6.93
N ARG A 312 -11.13 4.31 7.71
CA ARG A 312 -10.65 4.35 9.10
C ARG A 312 -9.31 5.07 9.20
N TYR A 313 -8.34 4.68 8.38
CA TYR A 313 -7.01 5.33 8.39
C TYR A 313 -7.09 6.80 7.96
N LYS A 314 -7.89 7.12 6.95
CA LYS A 314 -8.08 8.49 6.48
C LYS A 314 -8.65 9.40 7.58
N LEU A 315 -9.71 8.96 8.27
CA LEU A 315 -10.33 9.76 9.34
C LEU A 315 -9.39 9.92 10.55
N ARG A 316 -8.66 8.86 10.93
CA ARG A 316 -7.66 8.93 12.01
C ARG A 316 -6.56 9.94 11.68
N LEU A 317 -6.02 9.89 10.45
CA LEU A 317 -5.01 10.84 9.99
C LEU A 317 -5.51 12.29 10.05
N ILE A 318 -6.73 12.53 9.56
CA ILE A 318 -7.35 13.86 9.61
C ILE A 318 -7.50 14.34 11.07
N THR A 319 -7.95 13.48 11.99
CA THR A 319 -8.03 13.83 13.41
C THR A 319 -6.68 14.26 14.00
N ILE A 320 -5.62 13.51 13.70
CA ILE A 320 -4.26 13.83 14.18
C ILE A 320 -3.79 15.17 13.60
N LEU A 321 -4.02 15.41 12.30
CA LEU A 321 -3.67 16.65 11.62
C LEU A 321 -4.38 17.86 12.22
N ILE A 322 -5.70 17.76 12.48
CA ILE A 322 -6.48 18.82 13.13
C ILE A 322 -5.85 19.18 14.48
N GLY A 323 -5.63 18.19 15.35
CA GLY A 323 -5.04 18.44 16.68
C GLY A 323 -3.65 19.05 16.60
N HIS A 324 -2.84 18.62 15.63
CA HIS A 324 -1.50 19.16 15.41
C HIS A 324 -1.52 20.63 14.94
N ILE A 325 -2.35 20.94 13.92
CA ILE A 325 -2.48 22.30 13.39
C ILE A 325 -3.00 23.26 14.46
N VAL A 326 -4.01 22.85 15.23
CA VAL A 326 -4.54 23.66 16.34
C VAL A 326 -3.45 23.92 17.38
N SER A 327 -2.66 22.92 17.74
CA SER A 327 -1.52 23.11 18.65
C SER A 327 -0.46 24.07 18.08
N THR A 328 -0.23 24.06 16.76
CA THR A 328 0.70 24.98 16.09
C THR A 328 0.17 26.41 16.07
N ILE A 329 -1.14 26.61 15.85
CA ILE A 329 -1.78 27.93 15.94
C ILE A 329 -1.61 28.50 17.35
N HIS A 330 -1.86 27.70 18.40
CA HIS A 330 -1.67 28.15 19.77
C HIS A 330 -0.22 28.48 20.13
N SER A 331 0.76 27.75 19.59
CA SER A 331 2.17 27.99 19.90
C SER A 331 2.75 29.21 19.18
N LYS A 332 2.33 29.48 17.94
CA LYS A 332 2.90 30.57 17.11
C LYS A 332 2.06 31.84 17.05
N HIS A 333 0.74 31.70 17.13
CA HIS A 333 -0.22 32.78 16.91
C HIS A 333 -1.13 33.00 18.13
N GLU A 334 -0.69 32.54 19.30
CA GLU A 334 -1.39 32.65 20.58
C GLU A 334 -2.87 32.24 20.60
N GLY A 335 -3.30 31.38 19.67
CA GLY A 335 -4.69 30.94 19.54
C GLY A 335 -5.63 31.97 18.90
N GLU A 336 -5.10 33.04 18.28
CA GLU A 336 -5.89 34.00 17.51
C GLU A 336 -6.83 33.27 16.55
N GLY A 337 -8.12 33.62 16.51
CA GLY A 337 -9.07 33.08 15.52
C GLY A 337 -9.60 31.66 15.77
N ILE A 338 -9.10 30.90 16.74
CA ILE A 338 -9.61 29.54 17.04
C ILE A 338 -11.09 29.56 17.45
N ASP A 339 -11.51 30.56 18.24
CA ASP A 339 -12.92 30.74 18.62
C ASP A 339 -13.83 30.93 17.40
N GLN A 340 -13.33 31.57 16.33
CA GLN A 340 -14.07 31.73 15.08
C GLN A 340 -14.26 30.40 14.34
N ILE A 341 -13.21 29.56 14.32
CA ILE A 341 -13.28 28.23 13.71
C ILE A 341 -14.27 27.36 14.48
N ILE A 342 -14.24 27.41 15.81
CA ILE A 342 -15.18 26.71 16.68
C ILE A 342 -16.62 27.16 16.39
N ALA A 343 -16.87 28.47 16.34
CA ALA A 343 -18.17 29.04 16.01
C ALA A 343 -18.65 28.60 14.60
N THR A 344 -17.75 28.63 13.61
CA THR A 344 -18.05 28.17 12.25
C THR A 344 -18.44 26.68 12.23
N CYS A 345 -17.75 25.84 13.00
CA CYS A 345 -18.10 24.43 13.15
C CYS A 345 -19.46 24.21 13.81
N ARG A 346 -19.92 25.16 14.64
CA ARG A 346 -21.27 25.18 15.25
C ARG A 346 -22.35 25.73 14.32
N GLY A 347 -21.98 26.26 13.15
CA GLY A 347 -22.90 26.94 12.24
C GLY A 347 -23.21 28.38 12.65
N GLU A 348 -22.38 28.97 13.51
CA GLU A 348 -22.48 30.36 13.94
C GLU A 348 -21.64 31.26 13.02
N ALA A 349 -22.17 32.42 12.64
CA ALA A 349 -21.46 33.39 11.80
C ALA A 349 -20.81 34.47 12.68
N ILE A 350 -19.49 34.41 12.85
CA ILE A 350 -18.73 35.40 13.61
C ILE A 350 -17.56 35.95 12.78
N VAL A 351 -17.32 37.26 12.87
CA VAL A 351 -16.24 37.97 12.18
C VAL A 351 -15.17 38.35 13.21
N TYR A 352 -13.93 37.96 12.94
CA TYR A 352 -12.74 38.36 13.71
C TYR A 352 -11.65 38.85 12.75
N GLU A 353 -10.78 39.73 13.23
CA GLU A 353 -9.54 40.09 12.54
C GLU A 353 -8.41 39.18 13.04
N VAL A 354 -7.71 38.53 12.10
CA VAL A 354 -6.53 37.70 12.36
C VAL A 354 -5.36 38.20 11.51
N SER A 355 -4.13 37.97 11.95
CA SER A 355 -2.95 38.39 11.18
C SER A 355 -2.91 37.71 9.81
N LYS A 356 -2.31 38.38 8.81
CA LYS A 356 -2.22 37.86 7.42
C LYS A 356 -1.53 36.48 7.34
N ASN A 357 -0.56 36.22 8.21
CA ASN A 357 0.14 34.92 8.26
C ASN A 357 -0.71 33.82 8.89
N THR A 358 -1.64 34.17 9.79
CA THR A 358 -2.52 33.20 10.47
C THR A 358 -3.68 32.76 9.57
N VAL A 359 -4.08 33.57 8.59
CA VAL A 359 -5.18 33.28 7.65
C VAL A 359 -4.95 31.97 6.88
N GLU A 360 -3.73 31.70 6.40
CA GLU A 360 -3.46 30.51 5.58
C GLU A 360 -3.59 29.22 6.39
N ILE A 361 -3.06 29.16 7.61
CA ILE A 361 -3.21 28.01 8.51
C ILE A 361 -4.68 27.81 8.89
N HIS A 362 -5.41 28.88 9.16
CA HIS A 362 -6.84 28.81 9.47
C HIS A 362 -7.66 28.26 8.32
N ASN A 363 -7.45 28.76 7.10
CA ASN A 363 -8.14 28.27 5.91
C ASN A 363 -7.86 26.78 5.69
N PHE A 364 -6.61 26.36 5.84
CA PHE A 364 -6.23 24.95 5.73
C PHE A 364 -6.91 24.09 6.80
N LEU A 365 -6.97 24.55 8.06
CA LEU A 365 -7.68 23.86 9.13
C LEU A 365 -9.18 23.74 8.83
N ILE A 366 -9.81 24.80 8.33
CA ILE A 366 -11.22 24.81 7.93
C ILE A 366 -11.46 23.81 6.79
N GLU A 367 -10.60 23.75 5.77
CA GLU A 367 -10.70 22.79 4.68
C GLU A 367 -10.54 21.34 5.14
N ILE A 368 -9.63 21.08 6.07
CA ILE A 368 -9.46 19.74 6.66
C ILE A 368 -10.72 19.34 7.45
N ILE A 369 -11.27 20.24 8.26
CA ILE A 369 -12.51 20.00 9.01
C ILE A 369 -13.70 19.79 8.05
N ALA A 370 -13.80 20.59 6.98
CA ALA A 370 -14.81 20.44 5.95
C ALA A 370 -14.70 19.07 5.25
N THR A 371 -13.47 18.64 4.95
CA THR A 371 -13.16 17.33 4.36
C THR A 371 -13.57 16.20 5.31
N PHE A 372 -13.28 16.35 6.62
CA PHE A 372 -13.73 15.41 7.65
C PHE A 372 -15.25 15.31 7.65
N ASN A 373 -15.94 16.46 7.74
CA ASN A 373 -17.40 16.56 7.76
C ASN A 373 -18.05 15.94 6.52
N GLN A 374 -17.54 16.25 5.33
CA GLN A 374 -18.03 15.69 4.08
C GLN A 374 -17.83 14.17 4.03
N THR A 375 -16.67 13.69 4.50
CA THR A 375 -16.36 12.26 4.55
C THR A 375 -17.32 11.55 5.50
N ILE A 376 -17.50 12.02 6.73
CA ILE A 376 -18.42 11.36 7.67
C ILE A 376 -19.87 11.44 7.17
N ASN A 377 -20.27 12.54 6.51
CA ASN A 377 -21.61 12.68 5.98
C ASN A 377 -21.89 11.67 4.87
N SER A 378 -20.89 11.36 4.05
CA SER A 378 -20.98 10.41 2.94
C SER A 378 -21.00 8.96 3.39
N TYR A 379 -20.25 8.60 4.45
CA TYR A 379 -19.98 7.20 4.78
C TYR A 379 -20.58 6.72 6.10
N VAL A 380 -20.88 7.61 7.05
CA VAL A 380 -21.52 7.25 8.32
C VAL A 380 -23.03 7.34 8.14
N LYS A 381 -23.81 6.37 8.58
CA LYS A 381 -25.27 6.47 8.56
C LYS A 381 -25.85 6.90 9.91
N ASN A 382 -25.28 6.40 11.00
CA ASN A 382 -25.75 6.73 12.35
C ASN A 382 -25.56 8.22 12.63
N ARG A 383 -26.68 8.94 12.75
CA ARG A 383 -26.69 10.40 12.97
C ARG A 383 -26.02 10.81 14.29
N TYR A 384 -26.28 10.07 15.37
CA TYR A 384 -25.69 10.39 16.66
C TYR A 384 -24.17 10.18 16.67
N LEU A 385 -23.68 9.14 15.98
CA LEU A 385 -22.25 8.92 15.80
C LEU A 385 -21.59 10.09 15.07
N LYS A 386 -22.21 10.60 13.99
CA LYS A 386 -21.70 11.80 13.29
C LYS A 386 -21.61 13.00 14.23
N GLU A 387 -22.70 13.28 14.96
CA GLU A 387 -22.77 14.40 15.91
C GLU A 387 -21.67 14.28 16.98
N MET A 388 -21.43 13.08 17.52
CA MET A 388 -20.36 12.85 18.50
C MET A 388 -18.95 12.98 17.90
N MET A 389 -18.73 12.53 16.67
CA MET A 389 -17.44 12.68 15.99
C MET A 389 -17.10 14.15 15.69
N ILE A 390 -18.10 14.96 15.33
CA ILE A 390 -17.91 16.41 15.15
C ILE A 390 -17.65 17.07 16.52
N LYS A 391 -18.44 16.70 17.53
CA LYS A 391 -18.30 17.21 18.89
C LYS A 391 -16.89 16.97 19.44
N GLU A 392 -16.29 15.82 19.21
CA GLU A 392 -14.92 15.52 19.67
C GLU A 392 -13.84 16.40 19.02
N ILE A 393 -14.02 16.80 17.75
CA ILE A 393 -13.13 17.78 17.10
C ILE A 393 -13.27 19.14 17.78
N ILE A 394 -14.50 19.57 18.05
CA ILE A 394 -14.78 20.84 18.74
C ILE A 394 -14.22 20.82 20.16
N ASP A 395 -14.49 19.76 20.94
CA ASP A 395 -14.01 19.61 22.32
C ASP A 395 -12.47 19.60 22.39
N THR A 396 -11.80 19.11 21.34
CA THR A 396 -10.33 19.17 21.24
C THR A 396 -9.84 20.61 21.05
N MET A 397 -10.47 21.39 20.17
CA MET A 397 -10.14 22.80 19.95
C MET A 397 -10.46 23.65 21.19
N GLU A 398 -11.63 23.46 21.80
CA GLU A 398 -12.04 24.16 23.02
C GLU A 398 -11.14 23.81 24.20
N GLY A 399 -10.82 22.54 24.39
CA GLY A 399 -9.92 22.12 25.47
C GLY A 399 -8.53 22.76 25.33
N LEU A 400 -7.98 22.81 24.12
CA LEU A 400 -6.71 23.50 23.89
C LEU A 400 -6.82 25.01 24.15
N ASN A 401 -7.90 25.65 23.72
CA ASN A 401 -8.13 27.07 23.94
C ASN A 401 -8.31 27.43 25.42
N GLU A 402 -9.14 26.68 26.15
CA GLU A 402 -9.35 26.87 27.59
C GLU A 402 -8.08 26.62 28.41
N ALA A 403 -7.30 25.61 28.03
CA ALA A 403 -6.01 25.36 28.66
C ALA A 403 -5.02 26.53 28.52
N GLU A 404 -5.01 27.22 27.37
CA GLU A 404 -4.13 28.40 27.17
C GLU A 404 -4.60 29.63 27.96
N LYS A 405 -5.87 29.74 28.35
CA LYS A 405 -6.34 30.86 29.19
C LYS A 405 -5.68 30.87 30.58
N PHE A 406 -5.31 29.70 31.11
CA PHE A 406 -4.55 29.58 32.37
C PHE A 406 -3.10 30.08 32.26
N LYS A 407 -2.57 30.28 31.03
CA LYS A 407 -1.21 30.76 30.77
C LYS A 407 -1.13 32.29 30.69
N LYS A 408 -2.10 32.96 30.07
CA LYS A 408 -2.07 34.42 29.78
C LYS A 408 -2.21 35.33 31.00
N GLY A 409 -1.90 34.86 32.22
CA GLY A 409 -1.94 35.67 33.44
C GLY A 409 -3.36 36.10 33.89
N HIS A 410 -4.42 35.60 33.26
CA HIS A 410 -5.80 35.92 33.64
C HIS A 410 -6.29 35.09 34.83
N ARG A 411 -5.66 33.96 35.15
CA ARG A 411 -5.93 33.14 36.35
C ARG A 411 -4.72 32.27 36.69
N GLN A 412 -4.14 32.41 37.88
CA GLN A 412 -3.14 31.45 38.37
C GLN A 412 -3.80 30.09 38.58
N LEU A 413 -3.16 29.02 38.09
CA LEU A 413 -3.66 27.67 38.27
C LEU A 413 -3.55 27.29 39.75
N THR A 414 -4.68 27.08 40.41
CA THR A 414 -4.73 26.64 41.81
C THR A 414 -4.86 25.12 41.90
N GLN A 415 -4.67 24.57 43.10
CA GLN A 415 -4.89 23.15 43.37
C GLN A 415 -6.34 22.71 43.05
N ALA A 416 -7.31 23.61 43.22
CA ALA A 416 -8.71 23.35 42.90
C ALA A 416 -9.00 23.41 41.39
N ASP A 417 -8.22 24.20 40.63
CA ASP A 417 -8.39 24.33 39.18
C ASP A 417 -7.70 23.20 38.40
N PHE A 418 -6.72 22.52 39.00
CA PHE A 418 -5.87 21.53 38.33
C PHE A 418 -6.64 20.33 37.72
N PRO A 419 -7.66 19.73 38.38
CA PRO A 419 -8.47 18.68 37.76
C PRO A 419 -9.19 19.16 36.48
N VAL A 420 -9.69 20.40 36.48
CA VAL A 420 -10.37 21.01 35.34
C VAL A 420 -9.37 21.29 34.22
N TYR A 421 -8.18 21.77 34.55
CA TYR A 421 -7.10 21.95 33.59
C TYR A 421 -6.69 20.62 32.93
N MET A 422 -6.56 19.54 33.69
CA MET A 422 -6.27 18.21 33.13
C MET A 422 -7.34 17.74 32.14
N GLU A 423 -8.61 18.04 32.39
CA GLU A 423 -9.71 17.72 31.46
C GLU A 423 -9.58 18.43 30.12
N PHE A 424 -9.11 19.67 30.12
CA PHE A 424 -8.84 20.44 28.90
C PHE A 424 -7.61 19.91 28.14
N ARG A 425 -6.60 19.44 28.86
CA ARG A 425 -5.32 18.98 28.29
C ARG A 425 -5.34 17.54 27.76
N ARG A 426 -6.29 16.72 28.20
CA ARG A 426 -6.31 15.27 27.92
C ARG A 426 -6.36 14.91 26.43
N LYS A 427 -6.94 15.77 25.59
CA LYS A 427 -7.30 15.48 24.18
C LYS A 427 -6.14 15.31 23.19
N ARG A 428 -4.88 15.35 23.65
CA ARG A 428 -3.69 15.34 22.78
C ARG A 428 -3.44 14.05 21.97
N LEU A 429 -4.00 12.91 22.35
CA LEU A 429 -3.95 11.67 21.53
C LEU A 429 -5.24 11.38 20.77
N SER A 430 -6.30 12.17 21.04
CA SER A 430 -7.62 12.00 20.42
C SER A 430 -8.16 10.56 20.45
N VAL A 431 -7.86 9.81 21.52
CA VAL A 431 -8.26 8.40 21.69
C VAL A 431 -9.78 8.26 21.60
N SER A 432 -10.53 9.19 22.18
CA SER A 432 -11.98 9.23 22.12
C SER A 432 -12.47 9.24 20.67
N GLN A 433 -11.90 10.11 19.84
CA GLN A 433 -12.24 10.21 18.44
C GLN A 433 -11.83 8.96 17.65
N VAL A 434 -10.67 8.40 17.96
CA VAL A 434 -10.15 7.17 17.32
C VAL A 434 -11.05 5.97 17.63
N LEU A 435 -11.54 5.85 18.86
CA LEU A 435 -12.48 4.81 19.25
C LEU A 435 -13.85 5.00 18.59
N LEU A 436 -14.34 6.24 18.46
CA LEU A 436 -15.56 6.54 17.70
C LEU A 436 -15.41 6.17 16.21
N ILE A 437 -14.25 6.44 15.60
CA ILE A 437 -13.95 6.03 14.22
C ILE A 437 -13.95 4.50 14.09
N ASP A 438 -13.54 3.76 15.11
CA ASP A 438 -13.54 2.29 15.08
C ASP A 438 -14.95 1.69 15.07
N LEU A 439 -15.95 2.43 15.56
CA LEU A 439 -17.35 2.03 15.45
C LEU A 439 -17.84 1.94 14.00
N LEU A 440 -17.15 2.59 13.05
CA LEU A 440 -17.46 2.45 11.61
C LEU A 440 -17.22 1.05 11.07
N CYS A 441 -16.40 0.26 11.75
CA CYS A 441 -16.13 -1.12 11.38
C CYS A 441 -17.09 -2.11 12.08
N ALA A 442 -17.95 -1.63 12.98
CA ALA A 442 -18.95 -2.43 13.68
C ALA A 442 -20.23 -2.57 12.85
N ASN A 443 -21.05 -3.58 13.17
CA ASN A 443 -22.37 -3.70 12.55
C ASN A 443 -23.30 -2.58 13.03
N GLU A 444 -23.90 -1.83 12.09
CA GLU A 444 -24.74 -0.64 12.35
C GLU A 444 -25.89 -0.93 13.33
N ASP A 445 -26.45 -2.14 13.28
CA ASP A 445 -27.58 -2.57 14.14
C ASP A 445 -27.22 -2.64 15.64
N PHE A 446 -25.94 -2.65 15.98
CA PHE A 446 -25.44 -2.77 17.36
C PHE A 446 -24.98 -1.43 17.95
N ILE A 447 -24.93 -0.35 17.16
CA ILE A 447 -24.39 0.94 17.60
C ILE A 447 -25.52 1.81 18.18
N SER A 448 -25.85 1.57 19.45
CA SER A 448 -26.81 2.40 20.19
C SER A 448 -26.21 3.75 20.62
N LYS A 449 -27.08 4.73 20.92
CA LYS A 449 -26.67 6.02 21.50
C LYS A 449 -25.83 5.82 22.77
N GLU A 450 -26.30 4.94 23.65
CA GLU A 450 -25.64 4.59 24.91
C GLU A 450 -24.24 4.00 24.67
N PHE A 451 -24.09 3.15 23.66
CA PHE A 451 -22.81 2.54 23.29
C PHE A 451 -21.80 3.55 22.74
N ILE A 452 -22.28 4.53 21.97
CA ILE A 452 -21.46 5.64 21.48
C ILE A 452 -20.97 6.50 22.65
N ASP A 453 -21.85 6.85 23.58
CA ASP A 453 -21.51 7.64 24.77
C ASP A 453 -20.50 6.90 25.66
N LYS A 454 -20.66 5.58 25.81
CA LYS A 454 -19.67 4.67 26.43
C LYS A 454 -18.32 4.76 25.76
N THR A 455 -18.27 4.48 24.47
CA THR A 455 -17.03 4.47 23.68
C THR A 455 -16.27 5.79 23.83
N ARG A 456 -16.99 6.92 23.75
CA ARG A 456 -16.44 8.26 23.93
C ARG A 456 -15.86 8.46 25.34
N TYR A 457 -16.57 8.03 26.38
CA TYR A 457 -16.12 8.14 27.76
C TYR A 457 -14.90 7.28 28.06
N LEU A 458 -14.84 6.05 27.53
CA LEU A 458 -13.67 5.18 27.64
C LEU A 458 -12.41 5.87 27.08
N GLY A 459 -12.53 6.51 25.91
CA GLY A 459 -11.43 7.28 25.33
C GLY A 459 -10.99 8.44 26.22
N ALA A 460 -11.93 9.14 26.85
CA ALA A 460 -11.65 10.25 27.75
C ALA A 460 -10.89 9.82 29.02
N LEU A 461 -11.21 8.63 29.56
CA LEU A 461 -10.48 8.02 30.67
C LEU A 461 -9.05 7.62 30.27
N ILE A 462 -8.89 7.01 29.10
CA ILE A 462 -7.57 6.62 28.58
C ILE A 462 -6.71 7.87 28.34
N GLU A 463 -7.29 8.91 27.76
CA GLU A 463 -6.64 10.21 27.51
C GLU A 463 -6.09 10.85 28.79
N LEU A 464 -6.86 10.82 29.89
CA LEU A 464 -6.46 11.39 31.18
C LEU A 464 -5.15 10.76 31.68
N LYS A 465 -5.10 9.43 31.76
CA LYS A 465 -3.90 8.70 32.20
C LYS A 465 -2.76 8.81 31.20
N THR A 466 -3.07 8.79 29.90
CA THR A 466 -2.06 8.92 28.84
C THR A 466 -1.31 10.24 28.90
N VAL A 467 -2.01 11.36 29.15
CA VAL A 467 -1.35 12.66 29.28
C VAL A 467 -0.39 12.68 30.47
N ALA A 468 -0.77 12.10 31.61
CA ALA A 468 0.09 12.03 32.78
C ALA A 468 1.35 11.19 32.53
N VAL A 469 1.19 10.03 31.89
CA VAL A 469 2.32 9.15 31.51
C VAL A 469 3.24 9.85 30.52
N ARG A 470 2.69 10.44 29.45
CA ARG A 470 3.51 11.16 28.46
C ARG A 470 4.31 12.27 29.11
N ASP A 471 3.66 13.12 29.90
CA ASP A 471 4.28 14.34 30.42
C ASP A 471 5.35 14.05 31.48
N THR A 472 5.20 12.96 32.25
CA THR A 472 6.26 12.48 33.15
C THR A 472 7.47 11.89 32.42
N HIS A 473 7.26 11.24 31.27
CA HIS A 473 8.32 10.67 30.44
C HIS A 473 9.06 11.73 29.61
N LYS A 474 8.32 12.73 29.10
CA LYS A 474 8.90 13.82 28.31
C LYS A 474 9.59 14.90 29.14
N TYR A 475 9.38 14.90 30.45
CA TYR A 475 10.01 15.86 31.34
C TYR A 475 11.54 15.74 31.31
N GLY A 476 12.24 16.85 31.04
CA GLY A 476 13.71 16.94 30.98
C GLY A 476 14.34 16.71 29.60
N LEU A 477 13.56 16.37 28.57
CA LEU A 477 14.02 16.31 27.19
C LEU A 477 14.04 17.73 26.59
N GLN A 478 15.16 18.15 25.99
CA GLN A 478 15.41 19.51 25.46
C GLN A 478 14.56 19.91 24.23
N GLU A 479 13.37 19.32 24.05
CA GLU A 479 12.48 19.64 22.94
C GLU A 479 11.36 20.57 23.45
N ASN A 480 11.22 21.74 22.82
CA ASN A 480 10.20 22.77 23.10
C ASN A 480 8.75 22.24 22.89
N PHE A 481 8.29 21.32 23.72
CA PHE A 481 7.00 20.63 23.55
C PHE A 481 5.82 21.25 24.30
N GLY A 482 5.66 22.58 24.25
CA GLY A 482 4.51 23.25 24.89
C GLY A 482 4.30 22.86 26.37
N HIS A 483 3.09 23.07 26.89
CA HIS A 483 2.84 22.90 28.34
C HIS A 483 2.87 21.42 28.79
N ASN A 484 3.55 21.17 29.90
CA ASN A 484 3.69 19.85 30.52
C ASN A 484 2.85 19.81 31.82
N CYS A 485 1.87 18.92 31.91
CA CYS A 485 0.98 18.85 33.06
C CYS A 485 1.69 18.48 34.38
N TYR A 486 2.77 17.70 34.30
CA TYR A 486 3.59 17.35 35.47
C TYR A 486 4.33 18.58 36.02
N GLU A 487 4.89 19.41 35.13
CA GLU A 487 5.56 20.65 35.53
C GLU A 487 4.60 21.62 36.22
N GLU A 488 3.40 21.79 35.68
CA GLU A 488 2.36 22.63 36.28
C GLU A 488 1.89 22.11 37.63
N TRP A 489 1.72 20.78 37.76
CA TRP A 489 1.39 20.15 39.04
C TRP A 489 2.47 20.41 40.10
N CYS A 490 3.74 20.19 39.75
CA CYS A 490 4.85 20.47 40.65
C CYS A 490 4.93 21.94 41.07
N ARG A 491 4.59 22.87 40.17
CA ARG A 491 4.53 24.30 40.49
C ARG A 491 3.45 24.60 41.53
N ILE A 492 2.26 24.01 41.41
CA ILE A 492 1.17 24.16 42.37
C ILE A 492 1.53 23.58 43.73
N GLU A 493 2.16 22.40 43.74
CA GLU A 493 2.59 21.70 44.96
C GLU A 493 3.90 22.28 45.56
N ASN A 494 4.45 23.37 44.98
CA ASN A 494 5.70 24.00 45.40
C ASN A 494 6.92 23.06 45.42
N ILE A 495 6.95 22.07 44.52
CA ILE A 495 8.05 21.10 44.38
C ILE A 495 9.18 21.74 43.56
N LYS A 496 10.37 21.89 44.16
CA LYS A 496 11.53 22.52 43.51
C LYS A 496 12.41 21.55 42.71
N ASP A 497 12.52 20.29 43.15
CA ASP A 497 13.37 19.27 42.52
C ASP A 497 12.54 18.24 41.75
N ILE A 498 11.98 18.69 40.64
CA ILE A 498 11.01 17.96 39.83
C ILE A 498 11.60 16.76 39.05
N ASN A 499 12.93 16.53 39.11
CA ASN A 499 13.60 15.40 38.48
C ASN A 499 13.51 14.09 39.27
N LYS A 500 13.12 14.13 40.55
CA LYS A 500 13.03 12.93 41.39
C LYS A 500 11.92 12.01 40.92
N ASN A 501 12.23 10.72 40.81
CA ASN A 501 11.26 9.66 40.47
C ASN A 501 10.10 9.59 41.47
N GLU A 502 10.34 9.95 42.73
CA GLU A 502 9.32 10.04 43.77
C GLU A 502 8.20 11.02 43.40
N HIS A 503 8.53 12.23 42.94
CA HIS A 503 7.53 13.22 42.56
C HIS A 503 6.78 12.85 41.27
N LYS A 504 7.45 12.18 40.33
CA LYS A 504 6.77 11.59 39.16
C LYS A 504 5.73 10.57 39.60
N LEU A 505 6.06 9.74 40.59
CA LEU A 505 5.14 8.75 41.16
C LEU A 505 4.00 9.43 41.92
N ASP A 506 4.27 10.48 42.70
CA ASP A 506 3.26 11.26 43.41
C ASP A 506 2.23 11.87 42.45
N PHE A 507 2.69 12.45 41.34
CA PHE A 507 1.81 12.97 40.30
C PHE A 507 0.97 11.86 39.64
N LEU A 508 1.58 10.72 39.31
CA LEU A 508 0.86 9.58 38.74
C LEU A 508 -0.20 9.04 39.71
N ASN A 509 0.10 8.99 41.01
CA ASN A 509 -0.85 8.59 42.06
C ASN A 509 -1.99 9.61 42.21
N TYR A 510 -1.69 10.91 42.11
CA TYR A 510 -2.71 11.95 42.10
C TYR A 510 -3.67 11.78 40.92
N VAL A 511 -3.15 11.54 39.72
CA VAL A 511 -3.97 11.31 38.52
C VAL A 511 -4.75 10.00 38.63
N GLU A 512 -4.20 8.96 39.27
CA GLU A 512 -4.92 7.71 39.56
C GLU A 512 -6.14 7.97 40.46
N GLY A 513 -6.03 8.85 41.45
CA GLY A 513 -7.16 9.28 42.27
C GLY A 513 -8.29 9.93 41.45
N LEU A 514 -7.93 10.86 40.55
CA LEU A 514 -8.90 11.50 39.64
C LEU A 514 -9.54 10.49 38.68
N PHE A 515 -8.77 9.51 38.23
CA PHE A 515 -9.25 8.42 37.38
C PHE A 515 -10.29 7.56 38.10
N GLU A 516 -10.00 7.12 39.33
CA GLU A 516 -10.90 6.29 40.12
C GLU A 516 -12.22 7.02 40.43
N GLU A 517 -12.17 8.31 40.77
CA GLU A 517 -13.38 9.12 40.99
C GLU A 517 -14.28 9.17 39.76
N LYS A 518 -13.68 9.38 38.57
CA LYS A 518 -14.39 9.40 37.30
C LYS A 518 -14.96 8.02 36.93
N LEU A 519 -14.15 6.97 37.09
CA LEU A 519 -14.57 5.59 36.81
C LEU A 519 -15.78 5.19 37.68
N ILE A 520 -15.75 5.50 38.98
CA ILE A 520 -16.86 5.23 39.91
C ILE A 520 -18.12 6.00 39.49
N SER A 521 -17.97 7.30 39.22
CA SER A 521 -19.08 8.16 38.80
C SER A 521 -19.75 7.61 37.53
N TYR A 522 -18.96 7.02 36.64
CA TYR A 522 -19.44 6.43 35.41
C TYR A 522 -20.09 5.06 35.59
N GLN A 523 -19.47 4.17 36.37
CA GLN A 523 -19.99 2.83 36.64
C GLN A 523 -21.36 2.90 37.34
N LYS A 524 -21.63 3.96 38.12
CA LYS A 524 -22.96 4.23 38.70
C LYS A 524 -24.05 4.47 37.65
N ILE A 525 -23.68 4.95 36.46
CA ILE A 525 -24.61 5.26 35.37
C ILE A 525 -24.86 4.02 34.51
N VAL A 526 -23.86 3.15 34.37
CA VAL A 526 -23.81 2.13 33.30
C VAL A 526 -23.81 0.68 33.81
N GLY A 527 -23.47 0.44 35.08
CA GLY A 527 -23.35 -0.88 35.68
C GLY A 527 -21.92 -1.46 35.64
N SER A 528 -21.59 -2.38 36.55
CA SER A 528 -20.22 -2.87 36.79
C SER A 528 -19.68 -3.90 35.78
N ASN A 529 -20.54 -4.51 34.96
CA ASN A 529 -20.18 -5.55 33.98
C ASN A 529 -20.04 -5.01 32.54
N ASP A 530 -19.88 -3.70 32.39
CA ASP A 530 -19.82 -3.07 31.08
C ASP A 530 -18.43 -3.17 30.44
N ILE A 531 -18.37 -2.82 29.15
CA ILE A 531 -17.18 -2.73 28.31
C ILE A 531 -16.15 -1.70 28.84
N ILE A 532 -16.53 -0.90 29.83
CA ILE A 532 -15.70 0.11 30.50
C ILE A 532 -15.37 -0.38 31.90
N ASN A 533 -14.33 -1.19 31.98
CA ASN A 533 -13.77 -1.65 33.25
C ASN A 533 -12.28 -1.27 33.33
N LYS A 534 -11.74 -1.33 34.56
CA LYS A 534 -10.33 -0.99 34.83
C LYS A 534 -9.36 -1.81 33.96
N GLN A 535 -9.66 -3.09 33.73
CA GLN A 535 -8.82 -3.99 32.91
C GLN A 535 -8.69 -3.50 31.46
N ASN A 536 -9.79 -3.06 30.84
CA ASN A 536 -9.78 -2.57 29.47
C ASN A 536 -8.97 -1.28 29.36
N VAL A 537 -9.10 -0.36 30.32
CA VAL A 537 -8.29 0.87 30.36
C VAL A 537 -6.81 0.55 30.54
N GLU A 538 -6.47 -0.33 31.48
CA GLU A 538 -5.10 -0.77 31.75
C GLU A 538 -4.44 -1.44 30.54
N MET A 539 -5.19 -2.25 29.80
CA MET A 539 -4.74 -2.86 28.54
C MET A 539 -4.28 -1.81 27.54
N TYR A 540 -5.08 -0.75 27.32
CA TYR A 540 -4.71 0.33 26.41
C TYR A 540 -3.56 1.19 26.94
N LEU A 541 -3.49 1.39 28.26
CA LEU A 541 -2.40 2.14 28.86
C LEU A 541 -1.06 1.42 28.75
N LYS A 542 -1.05 0.08 28.79
CA LYS A 542 0.17 -0.70 28.53
C LYS A 542 0.78 -0.35 27.16
N ILE A 543 -0.05 -0.22 26.13
CA ILE A 543 0.38 0.16 24.77
C ILE A 543 1.01 1.56 24.77
N VAL A 544 0.40 2.51 25.49
CA VAL A 544 0.89 3.88 25.63
C VAL A 544 2.21 3.92 26.38
N HIS A 545 2.32 3.18 27.49
CA HIS A 545 3.54 3.07 28.27
C HIS A 545 4.69 2.48 27.47
N GLU A 546 4.47 1.38 26.74
CA GLU A 546 5.48 0.76 25.88
C GLU A 546 5.98 1.74 24.81
N TYR A 547 5.06 2.47 24.16
CA TYR A 547 5.42 3.47 23.16
C TYR A 547 6.30 4.58 23.74
N TYR A 548 5.90 5.17 24.86
CA TYR A 548 6.67 6.26 25.44
C TYR A 548 7.98 5.79 26.09
N ALA A 549 8.02 4.59 26.67
CA ALA A 549 9.24 3.98 27.20
C ALA A 549 10.27 3.71 26.10
N ASP A 550 9.84 3.22 24.93
CA ASP A 550 10.73 3.01 23.79
C ASP A 550 11.18 4.32 23.12
N SER A 551 10.34 5.37 23.14
CA SER A 551 10.68 6.69 22.58
C SER A 551 11.66 7.52 23.42
N VAL A 552 11.96 7.11 24.66
CA VAL A 552 12.87 7.78 25.61
C VAL A 552 14.22 7.04 25.74
N LYS A 553 14.44 5.94 25.00
CA LYS A 553 15.78 5.36 24.90
C LYS A 553 16.70 6.39 24.21
N PRO A 554 17.82 6.77 24.82
CA PRO A 554 18.81 7.58 24.12
C PRO A 554 19.31 6.76 22.93
N ASN A 555 19.24 7.34 21.73
CA ASN A 555 20.06 6.89 20.61
C ASN A 555 21.54 7.09 20.94
#